data_AF-A0A931E497-F1
#
_entry.id   AF-A0A931E497-F1
#
_cell.length_a   1.000
_cell.length_b   1.000
_cell.length_c   1.000
_cell.angle_alpha   90.00
_cell.angle_beta   90.00
_cell.angle_gamma   90.00
#
_symmetry.space_group_name_H-M   'P 1'
#
loop_
_entity.id
_entity.type
_entity.pdbx_description
1 polymer ?
#
loop_
_entity_poly.entity_id
_entity_poly.type
_entity_poly.pdbx_seq_one_letter_code
_entity_poly.pdbx_strand_id
1 'polypeptide(L)'
;MQQFLSHGLRAGLLTNASAAEVSDTTGDAMKNCSRLPTLLLLCMLSFITTITTYAQDENSEIKYGNDAYKKGDYKNAEKYYRKALEENNSNVTAKFNLGNALVKQNNIAEAIQYYTQLAEANSDDAFKSKALYNKGITMIRAQKLPEAIEAFKQSLLLNPEDNETRENLQKALTELQKRQQNQPRPQQQQKKPDPKKQQNKMPNRDVMEQKFEELKDKEKQLQKLLQRKSTGQQPDKDW
;
A
#
# COMPACT_ATOMS: atom_id res chain seq x y z
N MET A 1 -87.00 40.89 64.77
CA MET A 1 -86.08 41.81 65.47
C MET A 1 -85.09 42.29 64.41
N GLN A 2 -84.94 43.60 64.12
CA GLN A 2 -84.10 44.57 64.87
C GLN A 2 -82.68 44.03 65.09
N GLN A 3 -81.55 44.71 64.81
CA GLN A 3 -81.19 46.10 64.40
C GLN A 3 -79.76 46.05 63.76
N PHE A 4 -79.06 47.09 63.28
CA PHE A 4 -79.21 48.57 63.20
C PHE A 4 -78.50 49.08 61.90
N LEU A 5 -78.52 50.39 61.62
CA LEU A 5 -77.71 51.09 60.61
C LEU A 5 -76.39 51.66 61.20
N SER A 6 -75.34 51.85 60.38
CA SER A 6 -74.62 53.14 60.28
C SER A 6 -73.61 53.17 59.11
N HIS A 7 -73.14 54.37 58.74
CA HIS A 7 -72.51 54.71 57.45
C HIS A 7 -70.97 54.65 57.43
N GLY A 8 -70.40 54.56 56.22
CA GLY A 8 -68.97 54.80 55.97
C GLY A 8 -68.61 54.88 54.48
N LEU A 9 -68.89 56.01 53.82
CA LEU A 9 -68.61 56.21 52.39
C LEU A 9 -67.24 56.89 52.18
N ARG A 10 -66.29 56.26 51.46
CA ARG A 10 -65.29 56.99 50.65
C ARG A 10 -64.61 56.12 49.58
N ALA A 11 -64.28 56.75 48.46
CA ALA A 11 -63.85 56.10 47.21
C ALA A 11 -62.32 56.00 47.07
N GLY A 12 -61.85 55.10 46.19
CA GLY A 12 -60.44 54.90 45.87
C GLY A 12 -60.19 54.06 44.60
N LEU A 13 -60.29 54.71 43.44
CA LEU A 13 -59.68 54.43 42.13
C LEU A 13 -59.14 53.01 41.79
N LEU A 14 -59.75 52.45 40.73
CA LEU A 14 -59.17 51.66 39.63
C LEU A 14 -57.69 51.24 39.71
N THR A 15 -57.42 49.93 39.65
CA THR A 15 -56.28 49.38 38.87
C THR A 15 -56.69 48.07 38.19
N ASN A 16 -56.02 47.75 37.07
CA ASN A 16 -56.39 46.71 36.11
C ASN A 16 -55.93 45.30 36.51
N ALA A 17 -56.47 44.32 35.77
CA ALA A 17 -56.19 42.90 35.88
C ALA A 17 -54.74 42.47 35.53
N SER A 18 -54.50 41.16 35.74
CA SER A 18 -53.43 40.32 35.18
C SER A 18 -52.09 40.26 35.93
N ALA A 19 -51.93 39.20 36.72
CA ALA A 19 -50.65 38.56 37.02
C ALA A 19 -50.87 37.14 37.60
N ALA A 20 -50.99 36.14 36.72
CA ALA A 20 -50.88 34.73 37.09
C ALA A 20 -49.94 34.04 36.09
N GLU A 21 -49.13 33.09 36.59
CA GLU A 21 -48.32 32.13 35.81
C GLU A 21 -47.18 32.68 34.92
N VAL A 22 -46.12 33.24 35.52
CA VAL A 22 -44.74 33.12 34.94
C VAL A 22 -43.69 32.93 36.03
N SER A 23 -43.59 31.72 36.60
CA SER A 23 -42.44 31.30 37.38
C SER A 23 -42.37 29.77 37.51
N ASP A 24 -41.49 29.12 36.74
CA ASP A 24 -40.36 28.30 37.25
C ASP A 24 -39.84 27.31 36.18
N THR A 25 -39.35 27.85 35.05
CA THR A 25 -38.73 27.05 33.96
C THR A 25 -37.25 27.38 33.74
N THR A 26 -36.72 28.38 34.46
CA THR A 26 -35.35 28.89 34.27
C THR A 26 -34.30 28.08 35.05
N GLY A 27 -34.68 27.41 36.13
CA GLY A 27 -33.77 26.62 36.97
C GLY A 27 -33.17 25.39 36.29
N ASP A 28 -33.99 24.63 35.54
CA ASP A 28 -33.53 23.39 34.89
C ASP A 28 -32.81 23.63 33.56
N ALA A 29 -33.12 24.74 32.87
CA ALA A 29 -32.38 25.15 31.67
C ALA A 29 -30.88 25.36 31.96
N MET A 30 -30.53 25.96 33.11
CA MET A 30 -29.13 26.24 33.46
C MET A 30 -28.33 24.99 33.86
N LYS A 31 -28.97 23.94 34.40
CA LYS A 31 -28.28 22.67 34.71
C LYS A 31 -27.97 21.83 33.48
N ASN A 32 -28.77 21.94 32.41
CA ASN A 32 -28.47 21.24 31.15
C ASN A 32 -27.35 21.92 30.35
N CYS A 33 -27.19 23.25 30.46
CA CYS A 33 -26.19 24.00 29.70
C CYS A 33 -24.74 23.62 30.10
N SER A 34 -24.47 23.34 31.38
CA SER A 34 -23.14 22.87 31.85
C SER A 34 -22.86 21.40 31.55
N ARG A 35 -23.91 20.60 31.27
CA ARG A 35 -23.80 19.19 30.87
C ARG A 35 -23.53 18.99 29.38
N LEU A 36 -23.90 19.96 28.54
CA LEU A 36 -23.68 19.89 27.09
C LEU A 36 -22.18 19.80 26.69
N PRO A 37 -21.25 20.64 27.21
CA PRO A 37 -19.84 20.51 26.87
C PRO A 37 -19.18 19.26 27.46
N THR A 38 -19.63 18.79 28.63
CA THR A 38 -19.14 17.54 29.22
C THR A 38 -19.63 16.31 28.46
N LEU A 39 -20.88 16.32 27.98
CA LEU A 39 -21.42 15.27 27.09
C LEU A 39 -20.68 15.26 25.75
N LEU A 40 -20.43 16.43 25.14
CA LEU A 40 -19.64 16.53 23.92
C LEU A 40 -18.20 16.04 24.12
N LEU A 41 -17.55 16.39 25.24
CA LEU A 41 -16.23 15.86 25.59
C LEU A 41 -16.24 14.33 25.71
N LEU A 42 -17.25 13.76 26.38
CA LEU A 42 -17.42 12.30 26.53
C LEU A 42 -17.68 11.61 25.19
N CYS A 43 -18.51 12.20 24.32
CA CYS A 43 -18.75 11.69 22.97
C CYS A 43 -17.50 11.75 22.09
N MET A 44 -16.72 12.84 22.16
CA MET A 44 -15.44 12.96 21.46
C MET A 44 -14.41 11.97 22.00
N LEU A 45 -14.33 11.77 23.31
CA LEU A 45 -13.45 10.77 23.92
C LEU A 45 -13.83 9.34 23.51
N SER A 46 -15.13 9.03 23.47
CA SER A 46 -15.67 7.77 22.96
C SER A 46 -15.29 7.55 21.49
N PHE A 47 -15.48 8.56 20.64
CA PHE A 47 -15.07 8.52 19.23
C PHE A 47 -13.56 8.27 19.08
N ILE A 48 -12.72 8.94 19.87
CA ILE A 48 -11.26 8.74 19.87
C ILE A 48 -10.92 7.31 20.30
N THR A 49 -11.59 6.75 21.32
CA THR A 49 -11.36 5.34 21.72
C THR A 49 -11.81 4.33 20.67
N THR A 50 -12.86 4.61 19.89
CA THR A 50 -13.25 3.72 18.78
C THR A 50 -12.25 3.76 17.63
N ILE A 51 -11.58 4.89 17.38
CA ILE A 51 -10.55 4.99 16.34
C ILE A 51 -9.28 4.23 16.73
N THR A 52 -8.87 4.29 18.00
CA THR A 52 -7.65 3.60 18.45
C THR A 52 -7.78 2.08 18.50
N THR A 53 -8.99 1.53 18.70
CA THR A 53 -9.19 0.06 18.72
C THR A 53 -8.94 -0.60 17.36
N TYR A 54 -9.33 0.03 16.24
CA TYR A 54 -9.09 -0.54 14.90
C TYR A 54 -7.60 -0.53 14.51
N ALA A 55 -6.84 0.49 14.96
CA ALA A 55 -5.42 0.61 14.63
C ALA A 55 -4.50 -0.37 15.40
N GLN A 56 -5.00 -1.05 16.43
CA GLN A 56 -4.21 -2.03 17.19
C GLN A 56 -4.25 -3.45 16.60
N ASP A 57 -5.36 -3.85 15.95
CA ASP A 57 -5.53 -5.23 15.48
C ASP A 57 -4.77 -5.51 14.17
N GLU A 58 -4.75 -4.54 13.25
CA GLU A 58 -4.01 -4.59 11.99
C GLU A 58 -2.52 -4.94 12.20
N ASN A 59 -1.93 -4.41 13.27
CA ASN A 59 -0.54 -4.66 13.64
C ASN A 59 -0.35 -5.97 14.42
N SER A 60 -1.43 -6.52 15.01
CA SER A 60 -1.45 -7.79 15.72
C SER A 60 -1.24 -8.96 14.75
N GLU A 61 -2.00 -8.99 13.65
CA GLU A 61 -1.90 -10.05 12.64
C GLU A 61 -0.59 -9.98 11.84
N ILE A 62 -0.11 -8.78 11.51
CA ILE A 62 1.23 -8.60 10.91
C ILE A 62 2.33 -9.14 11.85
N LYS A 63 2.21 -8.92 13.17
CA LYS A 63 3.16 -9.45 14.15
C LYS A 63 3.13 -10.99 14.21
N TYR A 64 1.95 -11.61 14.28
CA TYR A 64 1.84 -13.08 14.25
C TYR A 64 2.39 -13.67 12.95
N GLY A 65 2.12 -13.02 11.81
CA GLY A 65 2.70 -13.39 10.51
C GLY A 65 4.22 -13.31 10.50
N ASN A 66 4.79 -12.23 11.05
CA ASN A 66 6.24 -12.05 11.17
C ASN A 66 6.88 -13.13 12.06
N ASP A 67 6.23 -13.50 13.17
CA ASP A 67 6.76 -14.50 14.09
C ASP A 67 6.63 -15.93 13.54
N ALA A 68 5.59 -16.23 12.77
CA ALA A 68 5.48 -17.48 12.00
C ALA A 68 6.56 -17.54 10.89
N TYR A 69 6.78 -16.44 10.15
CA TYR A 69 7.78 -16.37 9.09
C TYR A 69 9.21 -16.59 9.62
N LYS A 70 9.55 -16.01 10.78
CA LYS A 70 10.85 -16.22 11.45
C LYS A 70 11.08 -17.69 11.85
N LYS A 71 10.01 -18.41 12.21
CA LYS A 71 10.04 -19.84 12.54
C LYS A 71 10.09 -20.76 11.30
N GLY A 72 10.02 -20.19 10.09
CA GLY A 72 9.93 -20.95 8.84
C GLY A 72 8.52 -21.48 8.52
N ASP A 73 7.52 -21.15 9.34
CA ASP A 73 6.13 -21.52 9.09
C ASP A 73 5.48 -20.50 8.14
N TYR A 74 5.88 -20.60 6.87
CA TYR A 74 5.45 -19.68 5.83
C TYR A 74 3.96 -19.76 5.51
N LYS A 75 3.32 -20.92 5.79
CA LYS A 75 1.89 -21.14 5.57
C LYS A 75 1.04 -20.41 6.60
N ASN A 76 1.40 -20.47 7.88
CA ASN A 76 0.73 -19.63 8.89
C ASN A 76 1.12 -18.16 8.73
N ALA A 77 2.35 -17.84 8.31
CA ALA A 77 2.72 -16.46 7.99
C ALA A 77 1.81 -15.86 6.91
N GLU A 78 1.62 -16.55 5.79
CA GLU A 78 0.66 -16.18 4.75
C GLU A 78 -0.76 -15.99 5.30
N LYS A 79 -1.26 -16.94 6.09
CA LYS A 79 -2.60 -16.85 6.69
C LYS A 79 -2.78 -15.55 7.49
N TYR A 80 -1.81 -15.22 8.34
CA TYR A 80 -1.86 -14.01 9.15
C TYR A 80 -1.72 -12.72 8.32
N TYR A 81 -0.84 -12.69 7.31
CA TYR A 81 -0.76 -11.52 6.42
C TYR A 81 -2.01 -11.33 5.56
N ARG A 82 -2.71 -12.41 5.16
CA ARG A 82 -4.00 -12.29 4.46
C ARG A 82 -5.10 -11.71 5.37
N LYS A 83 -5.17 -12.11 6.64
CA LYS A 83 -6.08 -11.51 7.65
C LYS A 83 -5.87 -10.00 7.81
N ALA A 84 -4.61 -9.57 7.95
CA ALA A 84 -4.26 -8.14 7.98
C ALA A 84 -4.70 -7.38 6.70
N LEU A 85 -4.81 -8.06 5.55
CA LEU A 85 -5.31 -7.48 4.30
C LEU A 85 -6.84 -7.57 4.13
N GLU A 86 -7.52 -8.43 4.90
CA GLU A 86 -8.99 -8.43 5.03
C GLU A 86 -9.43 -7.19 5.83
N GLU A 87 -8.68 -6.82 6.87
CA GLU A 87 -8.87 -5.59 7.65
C GLU A 87 -8.44 -4.32 6.88
N ASN A 88 -7.23 -4.32 6.31
CA ASN A 88 -6.73 -3.21 5.50
C ASN A 88 -6.04 -3.71 4.20
N ASN A 89 -6.82 -3.84 3.14
CA ASN A 89 -6.33 -4.20 1.80
C ASN A 89 -5.35 -3.17 1.18
N SER A 90 -5.09 -2.03 1.81
CA SER A 90 -4.05 -1.08 1.40
C SER A 90 -2.70 -1.27 2.12
N ASN A 91 -2.63 -2.10 3.18
CA ASN A 91 -1.43 -2.23 4.00
C ASN A 91 -0.22 -2.76 3.21
N VAL A 92 0.77 -1.86 3.00
CA VAL A 92 1.96 -2.15 2.20
C VAL A 92 2.89 -3.16 2.85
N THR A 93 2.95 -3.21 4.18
CA THR A 93 3.79 -4.14 4.95
C THR A 93 3.25 -5.56 4.87
N ALA A 94 1.94 -5.74 5.06
CA ALA A 94 1.28 -7.03 4.94
C ALA A 94 1.40 -7.60 3.51
N LYS A 95 1.17 -6.78 2.47
CA LYS A 95 1.41 -7.19 1.06
C LYS A 95 2.87 -7.58 0.81
N PHE A 96 3.83 -6.81 1.31
CA PHE A 96 5.26 -7.08 1.09
C PHE A 96 5.68 -8.39 1.77
N ASN A 97 5.23 -8.61 3.01
CA ASN A 97 5.56 -9.81 3.77
C ASN A 97 4.80 -11.05 3.28
N LEU A 98 3.57 -10.90 2.79
CA LEU A 98 2.84 -11.94 2.06
C LEU A 98 3.59 -12.36 0.80
N GLY A 99 4.08 -11.41 0.00
CA GLY A 99 4.97 -11.68 -1.13
C GLY A 99 6.17 -12.53 -0.72
N ASN A 100 6.85 -12.17 0.38
CA ASN A 100 8.00 -12.94 0.90
C ASN A 100 7.59 -14.37 1.32
N ALA A 101 6.46 -14.54 2.01
CA ALA A 101 5.94 -15.85 2.42
C ALA A 101 5.56 -16.73 1.21
N LEU A 102 4.96 -16.15 0.18
CA LEU A 102 4.63 -16.83 -1.07
C LEU A 102 5.88 -17.29 -1.82
N VAL A 103 6.91 -16.45 -1.90
CA VAL A 103 8.22 -16.84 -2.47
C VAL A 103 8.81 -18.05 -1.76
N LYS A 104 8.74 -18.07 -0.42
CA LYS A 104 9.26 -19.18 0.40
C LYS A 104 8.47 -20.48 0.22
N GLN A 105 7.19 -20.39 -0.13
CA GLN A 105 6.33 -21.52 -0.48
C GLN A 105 6.37 -21.89 -1.96
N ASN A 106 7.24 -21.27 -2.77
CA ASN A 106 7.32 -21.43 -4.23
C ASN A 106 6.04 -21.00 -5.00
N ASN A 107 5.18 -20.18 -4.38
CA ASN A 107 4.02 -19.53 -5.02
C ASN A 107 4.46 -18.29 -5.82
N ILE A 108 5.38 -18.51 -6.76
CA ILE A 108 6.16 -17.48 -7.46
C ILE A 108 5.28 -16.48 -8.25
N ALA A 109 4.21 -16.95 -8.90
CA ALA A 109 3.36 -16.10 -9.73
C ALA A 109 2.58 -15.05 -8.92
N GLU A 110 2.04 -15.45 -7.75
CA GLU A 110 1.28 -14.56 -6.87
C GLU A 110 2.21 -13.58 -6.14
N ALA A 111 3.41 -14.02 -5.73
CA ALA A 111 4.41 -13.11 -5.18
C ALA A 111 4.78 -11.97 -6.16
N ILE A 112 4.95 -12.29 -7.45
CA ILE A 112 5.20 -11.29 -8.50
C ILE A 112 4.04 -10.29 -8.63
N GLN A 113 2.79 -10.73 -8.46
CA GLN A 113 1.61 -9.83 -8.46
C GLN A 113 1.70 -8.83 -7.30
N TYR A 114 1.94 -9.31 -6.07
CA TYR A 114 2.04 -8.43 -4.90
C TYR A 114 3.19 -7.42 -5.01
N TYR A 115 4.40 -7.83 -5.43
CA TYR A 115 5.51 -6.89 -5.63
C TYR A 115 5.25 -5.89 -6.78
N THR A 116 4.46 -6.28 -7.80
CA THR A 116 4.07 -5.37 -8.89
C THR A 116 3.11 -4.30 -8.37
N GLN A 117 2.03 -4.70 -7.68
CA GLN A 117 1.10 -3.76 -7.04
C GLN A 117 1.82 -2.80 -6.07
N LEU A 118 2.81 -3.28 -5.32
CA LEU A 118 3.58 -2.46 -4.38
C LEU A 118 4.48 -1.43 -5.07
N ALA A 119 5.05 -1.76 -6.22
CA ALA A 119 5.84 -0.83 -7.03
C ALA A 119 4.98 0.20 -7.76
N GLU A 120 3.71 -0.12 -8.04
CA GLU A 120 2.75 0.75 -8.73
C GLU A 120 1.98 1.68 -7.78
N ALA A 121 1.63 1.22 -6.58
CA ALA A 121 0.72 1.91 -5.66
C ALA A 121 1.41 2.80 -4.60
N ASN A 122 2.68 2.53 -4.25
CA ASN A 122 3.39 3.36 -3.27
C ASN A 122 3.92 4.65 -3.94
N SER A 123 4.04 5.75 -3.20
CA SER A 123 4.66 6.99 -3.67
C SER A 123 6.16 7.07 -3.36
N ASP A 124 6.64 6.39 -2.31
CA ASP A 124 8.05 6.39 -1.89
C ASP A 124 8.93 5.56 -2.84
N ASP A 125 9.91 6.23 -3.46
CA ASP A 125 10.86 5.62 -4.39
C ASP A 125 11.80 4.60 -3.72
N ALA A 126 12.12 4.77 -2.44
CA ALA A 126 12.94 3.79 -1.71
C ALA A 126 12.18 2.48 -1.50
N PHE A 127 10.90 2.56 -1.11
CA PHE A 127 10.03 1.38 -1.01
C PHE A 127 9.74 0.74 -2.38
N LYS A 128 9.43 1.54 -3.42
CA LYS A 128 9.26 1.04 -4.80
C LYS A 128 10.50 0.28 -5.29
N SER A 129 11.69 0.84 -5.08
CA SER A 129 12.97 0.19 -5.40
C SER A 129 13.06 -1.19 -4.74
N LYS A 130 12.78 -1.27 -3.43
CA LYS A 130 12.78 -2.54 -2.70
C LYS A 130 11.75 -3.54 -3.23
N ALA A 131 10.57 -3.10 -3.65
CA ALA A 131 9.55 -3.96 -4.26
C ALA A 131 10.02 -4.49 -5.63
N LEU A 132 10.60 -3.62 -6.47
CA LEU A 132 11.16 -3.98 -7.78
C LEU A 132 12.37 -4.92 -7.67
N TYR A 133 13.24 -4.71 -6.68
CA TYR A 133 14.32 -5.64 -6.34
C TYR A 133 13.79 -7.05 -6.03
N ASN A 134 12.81 -7.15 -5.12
CA ASN A 134 12.24 -8.45 -4.74
C ASN A 134 11.44 -9.11 -5.88
N LYS A 135 10.78 -8.32 -6.74
CA LYS A 135 10.21 -8.78 -8.01
C LYS A 135 11.27 -9.39 -8.92
N GLY A 136 12.42 -8.72 -9.09
CA GLY A 136 13.56 -9.21 -9.85
C GLY A 136 14.10 -10.55 -9.32
N ILE A 137 14.41 -10.63 -8.02
CA ILE A 137 14.87 -11.87 -7.36
C ILE A 137 13.84 -13.01 -7.52
N THR A 138 12.54 -12.69 -7.46
CA THR A 138 11.47 -13.67 -7.65
C THR A 138 11.37 -14.14 -9.11
N MET A 139 11.62 -13.25 -10.07
CA MET A 139 11.71 -13.60 -11.50
C MET A 139 12.96 -14.44 -11.81
N ILE A 140 14.09 -14.27 -11.11
CA ILE A 140 15.24 -15.19 -11.19
C ILE A 140 14.81 -16.62 -10.78
N ARG A 141 14.07 -16.77 -9.67
CA ARG A 141 13.51 -18.08 -9.26
C ARG A 141 12.53 -18.65 -10.30
N ALA A 142 11.78 -17.79 -10.98
CA ALA A 142 10.91 -18.17 -12.10
C ALA A 142 11.67 -18.53 -13.40
N GLN A 143 13.00 -18.46 -13.42
CA GLN A 143 13.86 -18.53 -14.62
C GLN A 143 13.58 -17.45 -15.69
N LYS A 144 12.86 -16.38 -15.31
CA LYS A 144 12.47 -15.24 -16.16
C LYS A 144 13.56 -14.16 -16.14
N LEU A 145 14.72 -14.50 -16.71
CA LEU A 145 15.90 -13.62 -16.69
C LEU A 145 15.66 -12.26 -17.38
N PRO A 146 15.06 -12.17 -18.59
CA PRO A 146 14.80 -10.88 -19.24
C PRO A 146 13.94 -9.95 -18.38
N GLU A 147 12.89 -10.48 -17.76
CA GLU A 147 11.99 -9.72 -16.89
C GLU A 147 12.65 -9.32 -15.56
N ALA A 148 13.49 -10.20 -14.99
CA ALA A 148 14.29 -9.89 -13.80
C ALA A 148 15.27 -8.74 -14.05
N ILE A 149 15.95 -8.73 -15.21
CA ILE A 149 16.87 -7.68 -15.63
C ILE A 149 16.15 -6.33 -15.71
N GLU A 150 14.95 -6.27 -16.31
CA GLU A 150 14.16 -5.03 -16.35
C GLU A 150 13.71 -4.58 -14.94
N ALA A 151 13.29 -5.50 -14.07
CA ALA A 151 12.92 -5.16 -12.69
C ALA A 151 14.10 -4.59 -11.88
N PHE A 152 15.30 -5.17 -12.00
CA PHE A 152 16.50 -4.63 -11.35
C PHE A 152 16.91 -3.26 -11.90
N LYS A 153 16.80 -3.04 -13.22
CA LYS A 153 17.07 -1.74 -13.84
C LYS A 153 16.09 -0.66 -13.36
N GLN A 154 14.80 -1.00 -13.24
CA GLN A 154 13.80 -0.10 -12.65
C GLN A 154 14.11 0.21 -11.17
N SER A 155 14.54 -0.79 -10.38
CA SER A 155 14.99 -0.55 -9.00
C SER A 155 16.15 0.44 -8.92
N LEU A 156 17.19 0.28 -9.76
CA LEU A 156 18.37 1.16 -9.77
C LEU A 156 18.10 2.60 -10.23
N LEU A 157 17.09 2.83 -11.07
CA LEU A 157 16.68 4.19 -11.44
C LEU A 157 16.19 4.98 -10.21
N LEU A 158 15.46 4.29 -9.33
CA LEU A 158 14.93 4.84 -8.08
C LEU A 158 16.02 4.92 -7.01
N ASN A 159 16.78 3.83 -6.79
CA ASN A 159 17.90 3.78 -5.85
C ASN A 159 19.24 3.41 -6.54
N PRO A 160 20.00 4.40 -7.05
CA PRO A 160 21.31 4.20 -7.68
C PRO A 160 22.36 3.47 -6.83
N GLU A 161 22.30 3.66 -5.52
CA GLU A 161 23.33 3.22 -4.57
C GLU A 161 23.11 1.78 -4.08
N ASP A 162 22.07 1.10 -4.56
CA ASP A 162 21.82 -0.31 -4.26
C ASP A 162 22.81 -1.23 -5.00
N ASN A 163 23.94 -1.47 -4.33
CA ASN A 163 24.97 -2.41 -4.79
C ASN A 163 24.46 -3.86 -4.87
N GLU A 164 23.50 -4.26 -4.03
CA GLU A 164 22.93 -5.62 -4.07
C GLU A 164 22.09 -5.82 -5.33
N THR A 165 21.23 -4.85 -5.68
CA THR A 165 20.52 -4.86 -6.96
C THR A 165 21.51 -4.82 -8.14
N ARG A 166 22.58 -4.01 -8.07
CA ARG A 166 23.60 -3.89 -9.12
C ARG A 166 24.33 -5.21 -9.39
N GLU A 167 24.74 -5.91 -8.33
CA GLU A 167 25.34 -7.24 -8.45
C GLU A 167 24.37 -8.27 -9.05
N ASN A 168 23.11 -8.27 -8.61
CA ASN A 168 22.11 -9.21 -9.10
C ASN A 168 21.73 -8.97 -10.57
N LEU A 169 21.70 -7.71 -11.01
CA LEU A 169 21.59 -7.34 -12.42
C LEU A 169 22.75 -7.92 -13.24
N GLN A 170 24.00 -7.71 -12.80
CA GLN A 170 25.19 -8.26 -13.49
C GLN A 170 25.17 -9.78 -13.56
N LYS A 171 24.81 -10.46 -12.46
CA LYS A 171 24.67 -11.93 -12.40
C LYS A 171 23.61 -12.42 -13.39
N ALA A 172 22.46 -11.75 -13.47
CA ALA A 172 21.36 -12.09 -14.39
C ALA A 172 21.74 -11.91 -15.87
N LEU A 173 22.45 -10.82 -16.21
CA LEU A 173 22.94 -10.55 -17.57
C LEU A 173 23.98 -11.59 -18.01
N THR A 174 24.94 -11.91 -17.14
CA THR A 174 25.97 -12.93 -17.41
C THR A 174 25.35 -14.32 -17.60
N GLU A 175 24.34 -14.68 -16.81
CA GLU A 175 23.60 -15.93 -16.98
C GLU A 175 22.80 -15.96 -18.30
N LEU A 176 22.15 -14.85 -18.67
CA LEU A 176 21.42 -14.74 -19.94
C LEU A 176 22.37 -14.91 -21.14
N GLN A 177 23.56 -14.28 -21.10
CA GLN A 177 24.60 -14.44 -22.13
C GLN A 177 25.07 -15.90 -22.26
N LYS A 178 25.35 -16.58 -21.14
CA LYS A 178 25.74 -18.00 -21.12
C LYS A 178 24.66 -18.89 -21.76
N ARG A 179 23.38 -18.65 -21.45
CA ARG A 179 22.26 -19.40 -22.04
C ARG A 179 22.17 -19.24 -23.55
N GLN A 180 22.50 -18.07 -24.10
CA GLN A 180 22.53 -17.86 -25.55
C GLN A 180 23.71 -18.55 -26.23
N GLN A 181 24.90 -18.49 -25.63
CA GLN A 181 26.09 -19.17 -26.16
C GLN A 181 25.91 -20.69 -26.20
N ASN A 182 25.24 -21.27 -25.21
CA ASN A 182 25.00 -22.71 -25.11
C ASN A 182 23.80 -23.24 -25.93
N GLN A 183 23.05 -22.38 -26.63
CA GLN A 183 21.95 -22.84 -27.49
C GLN A 183 22.46 -23.28 -28.88
N PRO A 184 22.20 -24.54 -29.30
CA PRO A 184 22.56 -25.01 -30.64
C PRO A 184 21.97 -24.11 -31.73
N ARG A 185 22.78 -23.76 -32.74
CA ARG A 185 22.27 -23.10 -33.95
C ARG A 185 21.38 -24.09 -34.70
N PRO A 186 20.11 -23.77 -35.01
CA PRO A 186 19.32 -24.57 -35.93
C PRO A 186 20.05 -24.59 -37.28
N GLN A 187 20.45 -25.77 -37.75
CA GLN A 187 20.81 -25.94 -39.15
C GLN A 187 19.56 -25.63 -39.98
N GLN A 188 19.69 -24.79 -41.01
CA GLN A 188 18.58 -24.44 -41.90
C GLN A 188 18.20 -25.63 -42.79
N GLN A 189 17.52 -26.62 -42.24
CA GLN A 189 16.79 -27.60 -43.02
C GLN A 189 15.40 -27.07 -43.33
N GLN A 190 15.16 -26.81 -44.62
CA GLN A 190 13.85 -26.45 -45.15
C GLN A 190 12.84 -27.56 -44.89
N LYS A 191 12.04 -27.44 -43.82
CA LYS A 191 10.79 -28.19 -43.64
C LYS A 191 9.65 -27.20 -43.49
N LYS A 192 8.68 -27.31 -44.40
CA LYS A 192 7.47 -26.46 -44.45
C LYS A 192 6.74 -26.51 -43.09
N PRO A 193 6.24 -25.39 -42.55
CA PRO A 193 5.50 -25.40 -41.29
C PRO A 193 4.16 -26.13 -41.43
N ASP A 194 3.91 -27.11 -40.58
CA ASP A 194 2.57 -27.69 -40.37
C ASP A 194 1.76 -26.74 -39.45
N PRO A 195 0.59 -26.22 -39.86
CA PRO A 195 -0.07 -25.11 -39.15
C PRO A 195 -0.66 -25.42 -37.77
N LYS A 196 -0.62 -26.66 -37.26
CA LYS A 196 -1.39 -27.05 -36.07
C LYS A 196 -0.53 -27.53 -34.89
N LYS A 197 0.08 -26.57 -34.17
CA LYS A 197 0.45 -26.65 -32.73
C LYS A 197 0.98 -25.28 -32.25
N GLN A 198 0.07 -24.46 -31.75
CA GLN A 198 0.38 -23.11 -31.25
C GLN A 198 0.00 -22.99 -29.77
N GLN A 199 0.86 -23.51 -28.89
CA GLN A 199 0.80 -23.24 -27.45
C GLN A 199 2.23 -23.30 -26.87
N ASN A 200 2.63 -22.25 -26.16
CA ASN A 200 3.91 -22.07 -25.49
C ASN A 200 5.18 -22.52 -26.25
N LYS A 201 5.41 -21.96 -27.45
CA LYS A 201 6.78 -21.93 -28.00
C LYS A 201 7.59 -20.86 -27.28
N MET A 202 8.77 -21.26 -26.79
CA MET A 202 9.87 -20.35 -26.45
C MET A 202 10.08 -19.34 -27.60
N PRO A 203 10.43 -18.06 -27.33
CA PRO A 203 10.70 -17.11 -28.40
C PRO A 203 11.79 -17.66 -29.33
N ASN A 204 11.64 -17.42 -30.63
CA ASN A 204 12.64 -17.85 -31.62
C ASN A 204 14.03 -17.28 -31.24
N ARG A 205 15.11 -18.00 -31.57
CA ARG A 205 16.49 -17.61 -31.21
C ARG A 205 16.76 -16.15 -31.59
N ASP A 206 16.38 -15.75 -32.80
CA ASP A 206 16.59 -14.39 -33.31
C ASP A 206 15.89 -13.32 -32.44
N VAL A 207 14.71 -13.65 -31.89
CA VAL A 207 13.96 -12.77 -30.97
C VAL A 207 14.64 -12.70 -29.60
N MET A 208 15.20 -13.81 -29.11
CA MET A 208 16.00 -13.82 -27.88
C MET A 208 17.30 -13.03 -28.04
N GLU A 209 17.96 -13.14 -29.19
CA GLU A 209 19.23 -12.47 -29.52
C GLU A 209 19.00 -10.94 -29.67
N GLN A 210 17.94 -10.54 -30.38
CA GLN A 210 17.45 -9.14 -30.40
C GLN A 210 17.13 -8.62 -28.99
N LYS A 211 16.42 -9.40 -28.17
CA LYS A 211 16.04 -8.98 -26.82
C LYS A 211 17.25 -8.81 -25.90
N PHE A 212 18.30 -9.61 -26.07
CA PHE A 212 19.52 -9.48 -25.29
C PHE A 212 20.33 -8.22 -25.64
N GLU A 213 20.49 -7.91 -26.92
CA GLU A 213 21.15 -6.65 -27.31
C GLU A 213 20.32 -5.42 -26.89
N GLU A 214 18.98 -5.48 -26.95
CA GLU A 214 18.10 -4.44 -26.37
C GLU A 214 18.35 -4.24 -24.86
N LEU A 215 18.45 -5.33 -24.09
CA LEU A 215 18.70 -5.26 -22.64
C LEU A 215 20.08 -4.67 -22.32
N LYS A 216 21.10 -5.07 -23.08
CA LYS A 216 22.50 -4.61 -22.96
C LYS A 216 22.66 -3.13 -23.35
N ASP A 217 21.94 -2.65 -24.36
CA ASP A 217 21.95 -1.23 -24.71
C ASP A 217 21.22 -0.38 -23.67
N LYS A 218 20.08 -0.85 -23.16
CA LYS A 218 19.41 -0.22 -22.01
C LYS A 218 20.27 -0.25 -20.74
N GLU A 219 21.11 -1.26 -20.55
CA GLU A 219 22.07 -1.33 -19.44
C GLU A 219 23.16 -0.25 -19.58
N LYS A 220 23.78 -0.11 -20.76
CA LYS A 220 24.72 1.00 -21.04
C LYS A 220 24.08 2.37 -20.83
N GLN A 221 22.81 2.55 -21.22
CA GLN A 221 22.05 3.77 -20.97
C GLN A 221 21.85 4.00 -19.47
N LEU A 222 21.47 2.96 -18.71
CA LEU A 222 21.36 3.05 -17.25
C LEU A 222 22.70 3.44 -16.62
N GLN A 223 23.81 2.78 -16.97
CA GLN A 223 25.13 3.13 -16.45
C GLN A 223 25.48 4.61 -16.68
N LYS A 224 25.21 5.16 -17.87
CA LYS A 224 25.39 6.60 -18.16
C LYS A 224 24.48 7.50 -17.31
N LEU A 225 23.22 7.11 -17.08
CA LEU A 225 22.28 7.84 -16.23
C LEU A 225 22.73 7.85 -14.76
N LEU A 226 23.16 6.70 -14.24
CA LEU A 226 23.68 6.57 -12.87
C LEU A 226 24.96 7.39 -12.69
N GLN A 227 25.87 7.37 -13.67
CA GLN A 227 27.07 8.23 -13.66
C GLN A 227 26.71 9.72 -13.59
N ARG A 228 25.83 10.23 -14.46
CA ARG A 228 25.35 11.64 -14.42
C ARG A 228 24.72 12.01 -13.08
N LYS A 229 23.90 11.11 -12.51
CA LYS A 229 23.26 11.31 -11.21
C LYS A 229 24.29 11.35 -10.07
N SER A 230 25.38 10.58 -10.16
CA SER A 230 26.50 10.61 -9.20
C SER A 230 27.43 11.83 -9.34
N THR A 231 27.62 12.37 -10.56
CA THR A 231 28.46 13.55 -10.80
C THR A 231 27.75 14.89 -10.57
N GLY A 232 26.48 14.88 -10.18
CA GLY A 232 25.68 16.10 -9.94
C GLY A 232 25.33 16.89 -11.20
N GLN A 233 25.64 16.36 -12.39
CA GLN A 233 25.29 17.01 -13.66
C GLN A 233 23.80 16.81 -13.96
N GLN A 234 22.99 17.83 -13.68
CA GLN A 234 21.65 17.92 -14.25
C GLN A 234 21.75 17.86 -15.79
N PRO A 235 20.78 17.26 -16.48
CA PRO A 235 20.71 17.38 -17.92
C PRO A 235 20.53 18.86 -18.28
N ASP A 236 21.32 19.35 -19.24
CA ASP A 236 21.00 20.61 -19.90
C ASP A 236 19.55 20.54 -20.39
N LYS A 237 18.77 21.55 -20.01
CA LYS A 237 17.41 21.71 -20.49
C LYS A 237 17.51 22.26 -21.91
N ASP A 238 17.65 21.35 -22.87
CA ASP A 238 17.41 21.64 -24.29
C ASP A 238 15.90 21.83 -24.51
N TRP A 239 15.36 22.96 -24.03
CA TRP A 239 14.06 23.55 -24.38
C TRP A 239 14.07 25.07 -24.18
#